data_AF-A0A416FLJ1-F1
#
_entry.id   AF-A0A416FLJ1-F1
#
_cell.length_a   1.000
_cell.length_b   1.000
_cell.length_c   1.000
_cell.angle_alpha   90.00
_cell.angle_beta   90.00
_cell.angle_gamma   90.00
#
_symmetry.space_group_name_H-M   'P 1'
#
loop_
_entity.id
_entity.type
_entity.pdbx_description
1 polymer ?
#
loop_
_entity_poly.entity_id
_entity_poly.type
_entity_poly.pdbx_seq_one_letter_code
_entity_poly.pdbx_strand_id
1 'polypeptide(L)'
;MIRQHSLPRIMSKYLDFGMSLGEVLDAVTRVPARLVHRESLASMAPGTEADLVIFKVKEKEVPYCDRTGHTFTGHQVIVPQMTMKDGVIMYCQADFM
;
A
#
# COMPACT_ATOMS: atom_id res chain seq x y z
N MET A 1 21.87 0.14 6.72
CA MET A 1 20.94 1.28 6.52
C MET A 1 19.67 0.74 5.85
N ILE A 2 18.56 0.61 6.58
CA ILE A 2 17.32 0.03 6.05
C ILE A 2 16.65 1.08 5.17
N ARG A 3 16.80 0.91 3.86
CA ARG A 3 16.24 1.83 2.87
C ARG A 3 14.74 1.56 2.68
N GLN A 4 13.94 2.62 2.66
CA GLN A 4 12.50 2.55 2.41
C GLN A 4 12.27 2.36 0.89
N HIS A 5 12.06 1.11 0.47
CA HIS A 5 12.14 0.73 -0.94
C HIS A 5 10.83 0.34 -1.62
N SER A 6 9.71 0.26 -0.89
CA SER A 6 8.43 -0.20 -1.46
C SER A 6 7.27 0.67 -1.01
N LEU A 7 6.26 0.78 -1.87
CA LEU A 7 5.04 1.53 -1.60
C LEU A 7 4.34 1.05 -0.31
N PRO A 8 4.15 -0.27 -0.03
CA PRO A 8 3.53 -0.72 1.22
C PRO A 8 4.31 -0.30 2.47
N ARG A 9 5.65 -0.23 2.40
CA ARG A 9 6.48 0.22 3.53
C ARG A 9 6.28 1.70 3.83
N ILE A 10 6.13 2.52 2.78
CA ILE A 10 5.83 3.96 2.91
C ILE A 10 4.41 4.13 3.44
N MET A 11 3.42 3.42 2.89
CA MET A 11 2.04 3.43 3.38
C MET A 11 1.96 3.09 4.88
N SER A 12 2.69 2.05 5.32
CA SER A 12 2.76 1.66 6.73
C SER A 12 3.28 2.80 7.62
N LYS A 13 4.34 3.49 7.18
CA LYS A 13 4.92 4.61 7.91
C LYS A 13 3.93 5.76 8.10
N TYR A 14 3.14 6.07 7.08
CA TYR A 14 2.13 7.14 7.17
C TYR A 14 0.93 6.74 8.04
N LEU A 15 0.60 5.45 8.07
CA LEU A 15 -0.37 4.89 9.02
C LEU A 15 0.14 5.05 10.46
N ASP A 16 1.41 4.74 10.73
CA ASP A 16 2.05 4.98 12.04
C ASP A 16 2.14 6.47 12.41
N PHE A 17 2.19 7.37 11.42
CA PHE A 17 2.16 8.83 11.63
C PHE A 17 0.76 9.38 11.89
N GLY A 18 -0.27 8.54 11.91
CA GLY A 18 -1.62 8.90 12.31
C GLY A 18 -2.59 9.16 11.17
N MET A 19 -2.21 8.92 9.90
CA MET A 19 -3.20 8.86 8.83
C MET A 19 -4.08 7.62 9.03
N SER A 20 -5.37 7.73 8.77
CA SER A 20 -6.25 6.56 8.69
C SER A 20 -5.88 5.66 7.52
N LEU A 21 -6.25 4.38 7.60
CA LEU A 21 -6.04 3.44 6.49
C LEU A 21 -6.70 3.93 5.19
N GLY A 22 -7.89 4.54 5.29
CA GLY A 22 -8.59 5.12 4.14
C GLY A 22 -7.79 6.25 3.48
N GLU A 23 -7.26 7.19 4.26
CA GLU A 23 -6.43 8.29 3.74
C GLU A 23 -5.15 7.77 3.08
N VAL A 24 -4.50 6.76 3.67
CA VAL A 24 -3.32 6.12 3.09
C VAL A 24 -3.65 5.45 1.75
N LEU A 25 -4.78 4.73 1.67
CA LEU A 25 -5.22 4.08 0.44
C LEU A 25 -5.59 5.09 -0.64
N ASP A 26 -6.35 6.14 -0.31
CA ASP A 26 -6.72 7.19 -1.27
C ASP A 26 -5.47 7.91 -1.82
N ALA A 27 -4.47 8.18 -0.96
CA ALA A 27 -3.22 8.82 -1.35
C ALA A 27 -2.41 8.03 -2.39
N VAL A 28 -2.59 6.70 -2.45
CA VAL A 28 -1.85 5.82 -3.37
C VAL A 28 -2.72 5.20 -4.47
N THR A 29 -4.01 5.50 -4.51
CA THR A 29 -4.95 4.99 -5.52
C THR A 29 -5.74 6.11 -6.19
N ARG A 30 -6.75 6.65 -5.51
CA ARG A 30 -7.68 7.66 -6.04
C ARG A 30 -7.00 8.96 -6.41
N VAL A 31 -6.10 9.46 -5.55
CA VAL A 31 -5.38 10.71 -5.78
C VAL A 31 -4.50 10.63 -7.04
N PRO A 32 -3.57 9.66 -7.18
CA PRO A 32 -2.77 9.56 -8.39
C PRO A 32 -3.61 9.27 -9.65
N ALA A 33 -4.65 8.43 -9.56
CA ALA A 33 -5.55 8.16 -10.70
C ALA A 33 -6.21 9.44 -11.24
N ARG A 34 -6.67 10.32 -10.36
CA ARG A 34 -7.21 11.64 -10.72
C ARG A 34 -6.14 12.57 -11.30
N LEU A 35 -4.95 12.61 -10.70
CA LEU A 35 -3.85 13.49 -11.16
C LEU A 35 -3.36 13.14 -12.57
N VAL A 36 -3.51 11.88 -13.00
CA VAL A 36 -3.14 11.43 -14.35
C VAL A 36 -4.35 11.27 -15.29
N HIS A 37 -5.52 11.79 -14.90
CA HIS A 37 -6.75 11.76 -15.69
C HIS A 37 -7.21 10.34 -16.10
N ARG A 38 -7.06 9.39 -15.18
CA ARG A 38 -7.39 7.97 -15.34
C ARG A 38 -8.13 7.44 -14.11
N GLU A 39 -9.20 8.10 -13.69
CA GLU A 39 -9.98 7.74 -12.49
C GLU A 39 -10.50 6.30 -12.52
N SER A 40 -10.69 5.71 -13.71
CA SER A 40 -11.07 4.30 -13.85
C SER A 40 -10.06 3.33 -13.25
N LEU A 41 -8.78 3.70 -13.12
CA LEU A 41 -7.73 2.88 -12.46
C LEU A 41 -7.95 2.71 -10.95
N ALA A 42 -8.81 3.53 -10.34
CA ALA A 42 -9.17 3.42 -8.93
C ALA A 42 -10.63 2.96 -8.73
N SER A 43 -11.24 2.38 -9.76
CA SER A 43 -12.63 1.91 -9.73
C SER A 43 -12.73 0.45 -9.29
N MET A 44 -13.76 0.15 -8.49
CA MET A 44 -14.22 -1.22 -8.22
C MET A 44 -15.63 -1.47 -8.78
N ALA A 45 -16.12 -0.59 -9.66
CA ALA A 45 -17.44 -0.73 -10.26
C ALA A 45 -17.46 -1.84 -11.33
N PRO A 46 -18.60 -2.52 -11.55
CA PRO A 46 -18.75 -3.45 -12.67
C PRO A 46 -18.40 -2.79 -14.00
N GLY A 47 -17.66 -3.50 -14.85
CA GLY A 47 -17.25 -3.03 -16.17
C GLY A 47 -15.93 -2.24 -16.19
N THR A 48 -15.26 -2.05 -15.06
CA THR A 48 -13.87 -1.54 -15.03
C THR A 48 -12.85 -2.67 -14.96
N GLU A 49 -11.60 -2.38 -15.32
CA GLU A 49 -10.48 -3.32 -15.28
C GLU A 49 -10.34 -3.94 -13.88
N ALA A 50 -10.12 -5.25 -13.81
CA ALA A 50 -9.95 -5.98 -12.55
C ALA A 50 -8.52 -5.84 -12.03
N ASP A 51 -8.12 -4.60 -11.74
CA ASP A 51 -6.84 -4.23 -11.15
C ASP A 51 -7.05 -3.98 -9.65
N LEU A 52 -6.56 -4.90 -8.81
CA LEU A 52 -6.75 -4.80 -7.36
C LEU A 52 -5.59 -5.41 -6.58
N VAL A 53 -5.53 -5.04 -5.31
CA VAL A 53 -4.60 -5.61 -4.35
C VAL A 53 -5.35 -5.93 -3.06
N ILE A 54 -5.07 -7.10 -2.50
CA ILE A 54 -5.52 -7.51 -1.18
C ILE A 54 -4.38 -7.25 -0.21
N PHE A 55 -4.65 -6.51 0.85
CA PHE A 55 -3.67 -6.21 1.90
C PHE A 55 -4.05 -6.86 3.23
N LYS A 56 -3.04 -7.14 4.05
CA LYS A 56 -3.19 -7.45 5.47
C LYS A 56 -2.37 -6.45 6.28
N VAL A 57 -3.00 -5.80 7.25
CA VAL A 57 -2.30 -5.00 8.26
C VAL A 57 -1.87 -5.94 9.38
N LYS A 58 -0.57 -5.98 9.69
CA LYS A 58 0.00 -6.82 10.75
C LYS A 58 0.66 -5.93 11.80
N GLU A 59 0.43 -6.23 13.08
CA GLU A 59 1.21 -5.67 14.18
C GLU A 59 2.65 -6.18 14.10
N LYS A 60 3.61 -5.27 13.98
CA LYS A 60 5.04 -5.57 13.88
C LYS A 60 5.85 -4.30 14.09
N GLU A 61 6.86 -4.37 14.95
CA GLU A 61 7.87 -3.32 15.07
C GLU A 61 8.64 -3.14 13.76
N VAL A 62 8.56 -1.95 13.18
CA VAL A 62 9.26 -1.60 11.93
C VAL A 62 10.15 -0.38 12.15
N PRO A 63 11.49 -0.54 12.09
CA PRO A 63 12.39 0.60 12.18
C PRO A 63 12.42 1.39 10.86
N TYR A 64 12.23 2.69 10.96
CA TYR A 64 12.37 3.67 9.89
C TYR A 64 13.57 4.57 10.17
N CYS A 65 14.25 4.97 9.10
CA CYS A 65 15.35 5.93 9.14
C CYS A 65 15.18 6.88 7.95
N ASP A 66 15.30 8.18 8.18
CA ASP A 66 15.32 9.18 7.12
C ASP A 66 16.74 9.45 6.61
N ARG A 67 16.86 10.37 5.64
CA ARG A 67 18.17 10.72 5.04
C ARG A 67 19.05 11.54 5.98
N THR A 68 18.46 12.18 7.00
CA THR A 68 19.17 12.96 8.03
C THR A 68 19.58 12.12 9.24
N GLY A 69 19.22 10.83 9.26
CA GLY A 69 19.56 9.90 10.33
C GLY A 69 18.54 9.84 11.47
N HIS A 70 17.41 10.56 11.39
CA HIS A 70 16.35 10.42 12.38
C HIS A 70 15.70 9.06 12.25
N THR A 71 15.48 8.42 13.40
CA THR A 71 14.83 7.12 13.50
C THR A 71 13.43 7.25 14.06
N PHE A 72 12.56 6.34 13.64
CA PHE A 72 11.20 6.18 14.13
C PHE A 72 10.88 4.70 14.10
N THR A 73 10.25 4.17 15.15
CA THR A 73 9.79 2.79 15.16
C THR A 73 8.27 2.81 15.05
N GLY A 74 7.76 2.28 13.94
CA GLY A 74 6.33 2.06 13.78
C GLY A 74 5.91 0.69 14.32
N HIS A 75 4.62 0.50 14.49
CA HIS A 75 4.05 -0.66 15.18
C HIS A 75 3.22 -1.55 14.26
N GLN A 76 3.02 -1.14 13.00
CA GLN A 76 2.24 -1.90 12.02
C GLN A 76 2.85 -1.91 10.63
N VAL A 77 2.52 -2.96 9.86
CA VAL A 77 2.96 -3.12 8.48
C VAL A 77 1.80 -3.57 7.58
N ILE A 78 1.65 -2.88 6.46
CA ILE A 78 0.78 -3.27 5.35
C ILE A 78 1.53 -4.27 4.48
N VAL A 79 1.00 -5.48 4.40
CA VAL A 79 1.58 -6.59 3.64
C VAL A 79 0.66 -6.90 2.45
N PRO A 80 1.14 -6.76 1.20
CA PRO A 80 0.42 -7.27 0.04
C PRO A 80 0.22 -8.78 0.20
N GLN A 81 -0.99 -9.25 -0.02
CA GLN A 81 -1.36 -10.66 0.06
C GLN A 81 -1.62 -11.25 -1.32
N MET A 82 -2.28 -10.47 -2.19
CA MET A 82 -2.48 -10.80 -3.59
C MET A 82 -2.55 -9.52 -4.40
N THR A 83 -2.00 -9.54 -5.61
CA THR A 83 -2.18 -8.47 -6.60
C THR A 83 -2.71 -9.07 -7.89
N MET A 84 -3.75 -8.46 -8.41
CA MET A 84 -4.39 -8.83 -9.67
C MET A 84 -4.24 -7.68 -10.66
N LYS A 85 -3.95 -8.03 -11.92
CA LYS A 85 -3.93 -7.11 -13.04
C LYS A 85 -4.76 -7.70 -14.16
N ASP A 86 -5.77 -6.97 -14.63
CA ASP A 86 -6.70 -7.38 -15.67
C ASP A 86 -7.27 -8.80 -15.43
N GLY A 87 -7.68 -9.06 -14.19
CA GLY A 87 -8.23 -10.37 -13.80
C GLY A 87 -7.19 -11.47 -13.57
N VAL A 88 -5.92 -11.22 -13.87
CA VAL A 88 -4.82 -12.20 -13.72
C VAL A 88 -4.09 -11.97 -12.41
N ILE A 89 -3.92 -13.05 -11.62
CA ILE A 89 -3.11 -13.00 -10.40
C ILE A 89 -1.63 -12.86 -10.79
N MET A 90 -1.05 -11.71 -10.47
CA MET A 90 0.37 -11.41 -10.75
C MET A 90 1.27 -11.71 -9.55
N TYR A 91 0.68 -11.70 -8.36
CA TYR A 91 1.36 -11.98 -7.11
C TYR A 91 0.38 -12.60 -6.13
N CYS A 92 0.84 -13.61 -5.40
CA CYS A 92 0.13 -14.24 -4.31
C CYS A 92 1.14 -14.59 -3.22
N GLN A 93 0.87 -14.22 -1.98
CA GLN A 93 1.71 -14.64 -0.85
C GLN A 93 1.62 -16.16 -0.67
N ALA A 94 2.74 -16.77 -0.27
CA ALA A 94 2.81 -18.22 -0.10
C ALA A 94 1.85 -18.73 0.98
N ASP A 95 1.52 -17.88 1.97
CA ASP A 95 0.58 -18.14 3.06
C ASP A 95 -0.80 -17.50 2.80
N PHE A 96 -1.15 -17.19 1.56
CA PHE A 96 -2.48 -16.66 1.21
C PHE A 96 -3.56 -17.75 1.21
N MET A 97 -3.89 -18.29 2.39
CA MET A 97 -5.06 -19.12 2.70
C MET A 97 -5.38 -19.05 4.20
#